data_AF-A0AAW2LA24-F1
#
_entry.id   AF-A0AAW2LA24-F1
#
_cell.length_a   1.000
_cell.length_b   1.000
_cell.length_c   1.000
_cell.angle_alpha   90.00
_cell.angle_beta   90.00
_cell.angle_gamma   90.00
#
_symmetry.space_group_name_H-M   'P 1'
#
loop_
_entity.id
_entity.type
_entity.pdbx_description
1 polymer ?
#
loop_
_entity_poly.entity_id
_entity_poly.type
_entity_poly.pdbx_seq_one_letter_code
_entity_poly.pdbx_strand_id
1 'polypeptide(L)'
;MFTTLGFIFPHSFLSKRPFSFLLVPPKGAHMCVRAPPPPLLLSSSSCFATSMARKRVILSTRSSSNVVMLLIVVVFLHFVVSLGEGEGDADGLLKFKESLKNADKLSNWDRAKGPCDGNIEIWTGVLCEKGYVWGLKLENVGLSGTIDVDALTKMQNLRTISIMNNEFEGTLPNIAKLGALKTAYFSLQQVLRGDPCRHF
;
A
#
# COMPACT_ATOMS: atom_id res chain seq x y z
N MET A 1 -18.85 -43.02 19.22
CA MET A 1 -17.56 -43.55 18.71
C MET A 1 -16.86 -42.43 17.97
N PHE A 2 -15.98 -41.72 18.67
CA PHE A 2 -15.13 -40.67 18.11
C PHE A 2 -13.71 -41.25 18.01
N THR A 3 -13.10 -41.19 16.83
CA THR A 3 -11.68 -41.51 16.63
C THR A 3 -10.97 -40.29 16.08
N THR A 4 -10.16 -39.67 16.93
CA THR A 4 -9.18 -38.65 16.62
C THR A 4 -7.80 -39.31 16.44
N LEU A 5 -7.10 -38.94 15.38
CA LEU A 5 -5.68 -39.22 15.09
C LEU A 5 -5.21 -38.00 14.29
N GLY A 6 -4.14 -37.26 14.58
CA GLY A 6 -3.06 -37.38 15.55
C GLY A 6 -1.94 -36.48 15.02
N PHE A 7 -1.70 -35.33 15.65
CA PHE A 7 -0.61 -34.41 15.30
C PHE A 7 0.73 -34.98 15.75
N ILE A 8 1.73 -34.99 14.85
CA ILE A 8 3.11 -35.35 15.17
C ILE A 8 3.99 -34.11 14.99
N PHE A 9 4.46 -33.56 16.10
CA PHE A 9 5.63 -32.69 16.21
C PHE A 9 6.82 -33.55 16.65
N PRO A 10 8.05 -33.31 16.14
CA PRO A 10 9.26 -33.70 16.84
C PRO A 10 9.87 -32.51 17.59
N HIS A 11 10.06 -32.72 18.89
CA HIS A 11 10.78 -31.87 19.83
C HIS A 11 12.29 -32.16 19.75
N SER A 12 13.09 -31.09 19.70
CA SER A 12 14.38 -30.81 20.39
C SER A 12 15.39 -31.94 20.70
N PHE A 13 16.70 -31.63 20.65
CA PHE A 13 17.58 -31.73 21.83
C PHE A 13 18.99 -31.09 21.63
N LEU A 14 19.33 -30.19 22.57
CA LEU A 14 20.62 -29.94 23.26
C LEU A 14 21.93 -29.66 22.50
N SER A 15 22.64 -28.59 22.90
CA SER A 15 23.69 -28.70 23.95
C SER A 15 24.56 -27.43 24.10
N LYS A 16 24.48 -26.85 25.31
CA LYS A 16 25.56 -26.36 26.21
C LYS A 16 26.52 -25.21 25.79
N ARG A 17 26.43 -24.11 26.57
CA ARG A 17 27.53 -23.18 26.93
C ARG A 17 28.57 -23.89 27.82
N PRO A 18 29.84 -23.44 27.90
CA PRO A 18 30.30 -22.46 28.94
C PRO A 18 31.40 -21.50 28.39
N PHE A 19 31.73 -20.33 28.96
CA PHE A 19 32.57 -20.05 30.15
C PHE A 19 32.54 -18.50 30.33
N SER A 20 32.15 -17.99 31.50
CA SER A 20 33.00 -17.50 32.61
C SER A 20 33.62 -16.11 32.44
N PHE A 21 33.31 -15.29 33.46
CA PHE A 21 33.81 -13.97 33.82
C PHE A 21 35.34 -13.86 33.86
N LEU A 22 35.85 -12.66 33.53
CA LEU A 22 37.01 -12.06 34.20
C LEU A 22 36.96 -10.53 34.09
N LEU A 23 36.58 -9.89 35.20
CA LEU A 23 36.91 -8.51 35.54
C LEU A 23 38.25 -8.53 36.28
N VAL A 24 39.24 -7.73 35.86
CA VAL A 24 40.35 -7.30 36.71
C VAL A 24 40.70 -5.82 36.39
N PRO A 25 40.86 -4.95 37.41
CA PRO A 25 41.07 -3.49 37.30
C PRO A 25 42.59 -3.10 37.30
N PRO A 26 42.97 -1.80 37.33
CA PRO A 26 44.20 -1.25 36.74
C PRO A 26 45.40 -1.20 37.69
N LYS A 27 46.62 -1.05 37.13
CA LYS A 27 47.84 -0.66 37.85
C LYS A 27 48.74 0.21 36.97
N GLY A 28 49.31 1.26 37.56
CA GLY A 28 50.55 1.87 37.04
C GLY A 28 50.56 3.39 37.02
N ALA A 29 50.67 4.01 38.19
CA ALA A 29 51.01 5.41 38.35
C ALA A 29 52.48 5.65 37.92
N HIS A 30 52.74 6.75 37.21
CA HIS A 30 54.08 7.32 37.08
C HIS A 30 54.12 8.73 37.67
N MET A 31 55.14 8.89 38.50
CA MET A 31 55.44 9.96 39.43
C MET A 31 56.27 11.03 38.70
N CYS A 32 55.87 12.30 38.76
CA CYS A 32 56.71 13.42 38.37
C CYS A 32 57.05 14.26 39.61
N VAL A 33 58.36 14.42 39.82
CA VAL A 33 58.98 15.04 40.98
C VAL A 33 58.98 16.57 40.86
N ARG A 34 58.88 17.20 42.03
CA ARG A 34 58.82 18.64 42.31
C ARG A 34 60.14 19.34 41.95
N ALA A 35 60.05 20.49 41.29
CA ALA A 35 61.15 21.46 41.14
C ALA A 35 60.84 22.74 41.96
N PRO A 36 61.87 23.47 42.44
CA PRO A 36 61.75 24.52 43.46
C PRO A 36 61.33 25.90 42.89
N PRO A 37 60.88 26.86 43.73
CA PRO A 37 60.40 28.17 43.30
C PRO A 37 61.49 29.25 43.32
N PRO A 38 61.36 30.31 42.50
CA PRO A 38 61.81 31.64 42.92
C PRO A 38 60.80 32.74 42.49
N PRO A 39 61.02 34.04 42.80
CA PRO A 39 60.23 34.78 43.78
C PRO A 39 59.17 35.70 43.15
N LEU A 40 58.26 36.13 44.03
CA LEU A 40 57.25 37.15 43.83
C LEU A 40 57.82 38.45 43.24
N LEU A 41 57.20 38.98 42.20
CA LEU A 41 57.13 40.43 41.99
C LEU A 41 55.76 40.84 41.44
N LEU A 42 55.32 41.98 41.98
CA LEU A 42 54.06 42.67 41.75
C LEU A 42 53.92 43.18 40.31
N SER A 43 52.69 43.20 39.79
CA SER A 43 51.92 44.44 39.60
C SER A 43 50.94 44.35 38.42
N SER A 44 49.72 44.80 38.69
CA SER A 44 48.86 45.61 37.82
C SER A 44 48.37 45.05 36.48
N SER A 45 47.03 44.99 36.42
CA SER A 45 46.23 45.50 35.31
C SER A 45 46.28 44.72 33.99
N SER A 46 45.25 43.91 33.75
CA SER A 46 44.15 44.23 32.81
C SER A 46 43.46 42.95 32.34
N CYS A 47 42.22 42.74 32.79
CA CYS A 47 41.30 41.77 32.18
C CYS A 47 40.84 42.32 30.83
N PHE A 48 41.49 41.94 29.73
CA PHE A 48 40.88 42.04 28.41
C PHE A 48 40.06 40.76 28.15
N ALA A 49 38.79 40.79 28.52
CA ALA A 49 37.81 39.85 27.99
C ALA A 49 37.60 40.20 26.51
N THR A 50 38.20 39.42 25.59
CA THR A 50 37.83 39.49 24.18
C THR A 50 36.39 39.00 24.04
N SER A 51 35.48 39.96 23.92
CA SER A 51 34.08 39.75 23.53
C SER A 51 34.04 38.99 22.21
N MET A 52 33.68 37.70 22.24
CA MET A 52 33.17 37.03 21.06
C MET A 52 31.80 37.63 20.76
N ALA A 53 31.79 38.70 19.97
CA ALA A 53 30.56 39.16 19.34
C ALA A 53 30.02 38.03 18.46
N ARG A 54 29.03 37.29 18.98
CA ARG A 54 28.18 36.45 18.13
C ARG A 54 27.51 37.41 17.14
N LYS A 55 28.02 37.47 15.91
CA LYS A 55 27.23 37.99 14.78
C LYS A 55 25.98 37.11 14.72
N ARG A 56 24.89 37.58 15.34
CA ARG A 56 23.56 37.09 15.00
C ARG A 56 23.40 37.46 13.53
N VAL A 57 23.62 36.49 12.64
CA VAL A 57 22.98 36.50 11.34
C VAL A 57 21.49 36.46 11.67
N ILE A 58 20.88 37.63 11.80
CA ILE A 58 19.43 37.74 11.82
C ILE A 58 19.04 37.32 10.41
N LEU A 59 18.79 36.02 10.21
CA LEU A 59 18.02 35.56 9.08
C LEU A 59 16.70 36.32 9.17
N SER A 60 16.57 37.33 8.30
CA SER A 60 15.33 38.05 8.10
C SER A 60 14.29 37.03 7.63
N THR A 61 13.53 36.47 8.55
CA THR A 61 12.37 35.63 8.23
C THR A 61 11.22 36.57 7.87
N ARG A 62 11.31 37.25 6.73
CA ARG A 62 10.24 38.16 6.25
C ARG A 62 9.64 37.78 4.90
N SER A 63 9.97 36.59 4.38
CA SER A 63 9.36 36.06 3.14
C SER A 63 9.24 34.53 3.16
N SER A 64 9.11 33.93 4.34
CA SER A 64 8.97 32.48 4.51
C SER A 64 7.55 32.06 4.87
N SER A 65 6.75 32.91 5.53
CA SER A 65 5.40 32.52 5.98
C SER A 65 4.46 32.20 4.83
N ASN A 66 4.44 33.01 3.76
CA ASN A 66 3.58 32.78 2.61
C ASN A 66 4.03 31.55 1.78
N VAL A 67 5.34 31.36 1.65
CA VAL A 67 5.92 30.20 0.94
C VAL A 67 5.66 28.92 1.72
N VAL A 68 5.84 28.93 3.04
CA VAL A 68 5.56 27.78 3.92
C VAL A 68 4.06 27.46 3.93
N MET A 69 3.18 28.46 4.01
CA MET A 69 1.73 28.26 3.90
C MET A 69 1.35 27.68 2.53
N LEU A 70 1.93 28.18 1.44
CA LEU A 70 1.70 27.64 0.10
C LEU A 70 2.15 26.17 0.00
N LEU A 71 3.31 25.83 0.56
CA LEU A 71 3.81 24.45 0.59
C LEU A 71 2.90 23.53 1.41
N ILE A 72 2.38 23.98 2.55
CA ILE A 72 1.41 23.21 3.36
C ILE A 72 0.12 22.99 2.58
N VAL A 73 -0.41 24.01 1.88
CA VAL A 73 -1.61 23.89 1.04
C VAL A 73 -1.37 22.92 -0.10
N VAL A 74 -0.23 22.98 -0.78
CA VAL A 74 0.13 22.05 -1.87
C VAL A 74 0.27 20.60 -1.35
N VAL A 75 0.91 20.40 -0.19
CA VAL A 75 1.01 19.09 0.45
C VAL A 75 -0.36 18.56 0.87
N PHE A 76 -1.22 19.41 1.43
CA PHE A 76 -2.59 19.04 1.80
C PHE A 76 -3.44 18.70 0.57
N LEU A 77 -3.30 19.46 -0.53
CA LEU A 77 -3.97 19.17 -1.80
C LEU A 77 -3.49 17.84 -2.40
N HIS A 78 -2.18 17.55 -2.37
CA HIS A 78 -1.65 16.25 -2.81
C HIS A 78 -2.12 15.09 -1.93
N PHE A 79 -2.24 15.31 -0.62
CA PHE A 79 -2.78 14.33 0.31
C PHE A 79 -4.25 14.05 0.02
N VAL A 80 -5.05 15.08 -0.27
CA VAL A 80 -6.46 14.94 -0.67
C VAL A 80 -6.61 14.20 -2.00
N VAL A 81 -5.73 14.44 -2.99
CA VAL A 81 -5.73 13.70 -4.26
C VAL A 81 -5.36 12.23 -4.09
N SER A 82 -4.50 11.91 -3.11
CA SER A 82 -4.13 10.52 -2.80
C SER A 82 -5.23 9.74 -2.08
N LEU A 83 -6.29 10.41 -1.62
CA LEU A 83 -7.55 9.80 -1.20
C LEU A 83 -8.49 9.52 -2.37
N GLY A 84 -8.06 9.74 -3.62
CA GLY A 84 -8.78 9.35 -4.82
C GLY A 84 -8.90 7.83 -4.91
N GLU A 85 -9.99 7.30 -4.33
CA GLU A 85 -10.35 5.89 -4.36
C GLU A 85 -10.71 5.47 -5.80
N GLY A 86 -10.11 4.37 -6.28
CA GLY A 86 -10.62 3.58 -7.40
C GLY A 86 -10.79 4.28 -8.77
N GLU A 87 -10.12 5.41 -9.08
CA GLU A 87 -10.34 6.11 -10.37
C GLU A 87 -10.11 5.19 -11.59
N GLY A 88 -9.09 4.33 -11.51
CA GLY A 88 -8.83 3.30 -12.53
C GLY A 88 -9.89 2.19 -12.59
N ASP A 89 -10.55 1.90 -11.47
CA ASP A 89 -11.62 0.89 -11.40
C ASP A 89 -12.87 1.39 -12.13
N ALA A 90 -13.25 2.66 -11.90
CA ALA A 90 -14.37 3.29 -12.60
C ALA A 90 -14.15 3.30 -14.12
N ASP A 91 -12.94 3.62 -14.58
CA ASP A 91 -12.54 3.55 -15.99
C ASP A 91 -12.63 2.14 -16.58
N GLY A 92 -12.12 1.15 -15.83
CA GLY A 92 -12.14 -0.24 -16.25
C GLY A 92 -13.56 -0.75 -16.41
N LEU A 93 -14.42 -0.44 -15.45
CA LEU A 93 -15.83 -0.83 -15.47
C LEU A 93 -16.62 -0.12 -16.56
N LEU A 94 -16.42 1.17 -16.80
CA LEU A 94 -17.10 1.87 -17.90
C LEU A 94 -16.67 1.31 -19.26
N LYS A 95 -15.38 1.05 -19.45
CA LYS A 95 -14.90 0.38 -20.68
C LYS A 95 -15.45 -1.03 -20.81
N PHE A 96 -15.54 -1.78 -19.71
CA PHE A 96 -16.17 -3.10 -19.69
C PHE A 96 -17.65 -3.00 -20.10
N LYS A 97 -18.39 -2.02 -19.59
CA LYS A 97 -19.80 -1.76 -19.95
C LYS A 97 -19.96 -1.46 -21.44
N GLU A 98 -19.03 -0.75 -22.07
CA GLU A 98 -19.04 -0.48 -23.52
C GLU A 98 -18.92 -1.75 -24.38
N SER A 99 -18.30 -2.82 -23.87
CA SER A 99 -18.21 -4.10 -24.59
C SER A 99 -19.48 -4.96 -24.50
N LEU A 100 -20.43 -4.57 -23.63
CA LEU A 100 -21.63 -5.34 -23.36
C LEU A 100 -22.82 -4.89 -24.22
N LYS A 101 -23.67 -5.86 -24.55
CA LYS A 101 -25.03 -5.63 -25.03
C LYS A 101 -25.99 -5.65 -23.83
N ASN A 102 -27.13 -4.95 -23.95
CA ASN A 102 -28.08 -4.69 -22.85
C ASN A 102 -27.44 -3.96 -21.65
N ALA A 103 -26.48 -3.05 -21.92
CA ALA A 103 -25.79 -2.27 -20.90
C ALA A 103 -26.69 -1.24 -20.18
N ASP A 104 -27.93 -1.04 -20.65
CA ASP A 104 -28.98 -0.27 -19.98
C ASP A 104 -29.32 -0.82 -18.59
N LYS A 105 -29.12 -2.13 -18.37
CA LYS A 105 -29.25 -2.78 -17.07
C LYS A 105 -28.25 -2.27 -16.04
N LEU A 106 -27.14 -1.67 -16.49
CA LEU A 106 -26.10 -1.07 -15.68
C LEU A 106 -26.19 0.46 -15.71
N SER A 107 -27.41 1.01 -15.75
CA SER A 107 -27.65 2.45 -15.90
C SER A 107 -27.07 3.30 -14.77
N ASN A 108 -26.93 2.76 -13.56
CA ASN A 108 -26.31 3.46 -12.42
C ASN A 108 -24.78 3.45 -12.43
N TRP A 109 -24.14 2.82 -13.42
CA TRP A 109 -22.70 2.95 -13.61
C TRP A 109 -22.41 4.32 -14.21
N ASP A 110 -22.10 5.26 -13.31
CA ASP A 110 -21.92 6.68 -13.60
C ASP A 110 -20.62 7.19 -12.99
N ARG A 111 -19.79 7.78 -13.86
CA ARG A 111 -18.50 8.36 -13.51
C ARG A 111 -18.60 9.42 -12.41
N ALA A 112 -19.70 10.18 -12.36
CA ALA A 112 -19.84 11.27 -11.40
C ALA A 112 -19.93 10.77 -9.95
N LYS A 113 -20.46 9.56 -9.73
CA LYS A 113 -20.60 8.96 -8.39
C LYS A 113 -19.47 7.99 -8.06
N GLY A 114 -18.88 7.36 -9.07
CA GLY A 114 -17.89 6.30 -8.87
C GLY A 114 -18.50 4.99 -8.38
N PRO A 115 -17.76 3.87 -8.46
CA PRO A 115 -18.26 2.55 -8.09
C PRO A 115 -18.41 2.33 -6.58
N CYS A 116 -17.57 2.99 -5.78
CA CYS A 116 -17.43 2.76 -4.35
C CYS A 116 -17.39 4.09 -3.57
N ASP A 117 -17.93 4.09 -2.35
CA ASP A 117 -17.67 5.09 -1.31
C ASP A 117 -17.19 4.33 -0.06
N GLY A 118 -15.87 4.21 0.09
CA GLY A 118 -15.26 3.28 1.04
C GLY A 118 -15.72 1.82 0.83
N ASN A 119 -16.47 1.27 1.77
CA ASN A 119 -17.03 -0.10 1.68
C ASN A 119 -18.49 -0.12 1.16
N ILE A 120 -19.02 1.03 0.75
CA ILE A 120 -20.38 1.16 0.24
C ILE A 120 -20.37 0.96 -1.26
N GLU A 121 -21.20 0.02 -1.72
CA GLU A 121 -21.39 -0.32 -3.13
C GLU A 121 -22.39 0.64 -3.77
N ILE A 122 -21.95 1.44 -4.74
CA ILE A 122 -22.82 2.41 -5.44
C ILE A 122 -23.34 1.82 -6.76
N TRP A 123 -22.47 1.13 -7.50
CA TRP A 123 -22.78 0.58 -8.80
C TRP A 123 -23.38 -0.82 -8.70
N THR A 124 -24.36 -1.13 -9.55
CA THR A 124 -25.08 -2.40 -9.50
C THR A 124 -24.11 -3.55 -9.73
N GLY A 125 -24.08 -4.49 -8.80
CA GLY A 125 -23.25 -5.70 -8.88
C GLY A 125 -21.75 -5.45 -8.72
N VAL A 126 -21.34 -4.28 -8.23
CA VAL A 126 -19.95 -3.98 -7.88
C VAL A 126 -19.76 -4.20 -6.39
N LEU A 127 -18.71 -4.92 -6.01
CA LEU A 127 -18.35 -5.18 -4.61
C LEU A 127 -17.14 -4.34 -4.23
N CYS A 128 -17.25 -3.62 -3.11
CA CYS A 128 -16.26 -2.64 -2.67
C CYS A 128 -15.59 -3.03 -1.35
N GLU A 129 -14.28 -2.80 -1.27
CA GLU A 129 -13.46 -2.98 -0.07
C GLU A 129 -12.42 -1.87 -0.02
N LYS A 130 -12.47 -1.06 1.03
CA LYS A 130 -11.54 0.07 1.27
C LYS A 130 -11.46 1.05 0.07
N GLY A 131 -12.60 1.30 -0.57
CA GLY A 131 -12.70 2.21 -1.72
C GLY A 131 -12.38 1.58 -3.07
N TYR A 132 -11.94 0.32 -3.10
CA TYR A 132 -11.55 -0.36 -4.33
C TYR A 132 -12.57 -1.41 -4.73
N VAL A 133 -12.69 -1.63 -6.03
CA VAL A 133 -13.48 -2.73 -6.58
C VAL A 133 -12.71 -4.02 -6.37
N TRP A 134 -13.23 -4.89 -5.49
CA TRP A 134 -12.64 -6.21 -5.24
C TRP A 134 -13.47 -7.33 -5.86
N GLY A 135 -14.70 -7.05 -6.29
CA GLY A 135 -15.54 -8.07 -6.89
C GLY A 135 -16.60 -7.54 -7.84
N LEU A 136 -17.02 -8.41 -8.76
CA LEU A 136 -18.16 -8.18 -9.64
C LEU A 136 -19.14 -9.34 -9.52
N LYS A 137 -20.40 -9.02 -9.22
CA LYS A 137 -21.51 -9.96 -9.13
C LYS A 137 -22.67 -9.47 -10.00
N LEU A 138 -22.62 -9.86 -11.27
CA LEU A 138 -23.59 -9.49 -12.30
C LEU A 138 -24.42 -10.70 -12.70
N GLU A 139 -25.02 -11.39 -11.74
CA GLU A 139 -25.80 -12.61 -11.99
C GLU A 139 -27.25 -12.29 -12.34
N ASN A 140 -27.83 -12.99 -13.32
CA ASN A 140 -29.26 -12.86 -13.71
C ASN A 140 -29.67 -11.43 -14.12
N VAL A 141 -28.75 -10.65 -14.70
CA VAL A 141 -29.00 -9.25 -15.08
C VAL A 141 -29.55 -9.14 -16.51
N GLY A 142 -29.39 -10.19 -17.33
CA GLY A 142 -29.77 -10.19 -18.75
C GLY A 142 -28.74 -9.52 -19.66
N LEU A 143 -27.48 -9.50 -19.23
CA LEU A 143 -26.37 -8.98 -20.02
C LEU A 143 -26.03 -9.93 -21.16
N SER A 144 -25.58 -9.39 -22.29
CA SER A 144 -25.13 -10.18 -23.45
C SER A 144 -23.90 -9.55 -24.11
N GLY A 145 -23.40 -10.15 -25.19
CA GLY A 145 -22.18 -9.71 -25.87
C GLY A 145 -20.91 -10.42 -25.38
N THR A 146 -19.75 -9.77 -25.54
CA THR A 146 -18.43 -10.38 -25.30
C THR A 146 -17.76 -9.73 -24.09
N ILE A 147 -17.09 -10.55 -23.29
CA ILE A 147 -16.38 -10.12 -22.08
C ILE A 147 -15.01 -9.55 -22.47
N ASP A 148 -14.82 -8.23 -22.35
CA ASP A 148 -13.52 -7.60 -22.51
C ASP A 148 -12.67 -7.73 -21.23
N VAL A 149 -11.81 -8.75 -21.18
CA VAL A 149 -10.89 -8.95 -20.04
C VAL A 149 -9.85 -7.85 -19.92
N ASP A 150 -9.45 -7.21 -21.02
CA ASP A 150 -8.43 -6.16 -20.96
C ASP A 150 -8.97 -4.92 -20.23
N ALA A 151 -10.26 -4.62 -20.35
CA ALA A 151 -10.92 -3.61 -19.52
C ALA A 151 -10.88 -3.97 -18.03
N LEU A 152 -11.07 -5.26 -17.70
CA LEU A 152 -11.07 -5.75 -16.32
C LEU A 152 -9.67 -5.72 -15.66
N THR A 153 -8.58 -5.72 -16.45
CA THR A 153 -7.21 -5.66 -15.91
C THR A 153 -6.88 -4.35 -15.19
N LYS A 154 -7.66 -3.28 -15.45
CA LYS A 154 -7.51 -2.00 -14.74
C LYS A 154 -7.83 -2.12 -13.23
N MET A 155 -8.69 -3.07 -12.86
CA MET A 155 -9.05 -3.31 -11.46
C MET A 155 -8.04 -4.22 -10.78
N GLN A 156 -6.98 -3.62 -10.22
CA GLN A 156 -5.88 -4.35 -9.58
C GLN A 156 -6.33 -5.15 -8.34
N ASN A 157 -7.43 -4.72 -7.72
CA ASN A 157 -7.98 -5.34 -6.52
C ASN A 157 -9.06 -6.39 -6.81
N LEU A 158 -9.41 -6.62 -8.08
CA LEU A 158 -10.44 -7.60 -8.44
C LEU A 158 -10.01 -9.03 -8.03
N ARG A 159 -10.80 -9.65 -7.15
CA ARG A 159 -10.60 -11.01 -6.64
C ARG A 159 -11.68 -11.96 -7.10
N THR A 160 -12.89 -11.47 -7.31
CA THR A 160 -14.02 -12.32 -7.69
C THR A 160 -14.81 -11.74 -8.86
N ILE A 161 -15.24 -12.60 -9.77
CA ILE A 161 -16.18 -12.25 -10.83
C ILE A 161 -17.24 -13.33 -10.94
N SER A 162 -18.50 -12.92 -11.00
CA SER A 162 -19.64 -13.79 -11.29
C SER A 162 -20.52 -13.12 -12.32
N ILE A 163 -20.71 -13.82 -13.43
CA ILE A 163 -21.57 -13.40 -14.54
C ILE A 163 -22.55 -14.50 -14.93
N MET A 164 -22.84 -15.40 -13.99
CA MET A 164 -23.74 -16.53 -14.21
C MET A 164 -25.14 -16.08 -14.63
N ASN A 165 -25.82 -16.95 -15.36
CA ASN A 165 -27.21 -16.76 -15.79
C ASN A 165 -27.43 -15.47 -16.60
N ASN A 166 -26.50 -15.17 -17.49
CA ASN A 166 -26.62 -14.14 -18.52
C ASN A 166 -26.47 -14.77 -19.92
N GLU A 167 -26.68 -13.94 -20.94
CA GLU A 167 -26.70 -14.29 -22.35
C GLU A 167 -25.39 -13.89 -23.06
N PHE A 168 -24.24 -13.94 -22.37
CA PHE A 168 -22.96 -13.66 -23.04
C PHE A 168 -22.67 -14.70 -24.11
N GLU A 169 -22.14 -14.22 -25.22
CA GLU A 169 -21.81 -15.00 -26.41
C GLU A 169 -20.29 -15.08 -26.57
N GLY A 170 -19.81 -16.07 -27.31
CA GLY A 170 -18.39 -16.25 -27.61
C GLY A 170 -17.66 -17.20 -26.66
N THR A 171 -16.35 -17.22 -26.79
CA THR A 171 -15.46 -18.05 -25.98
C THR A 171 -15.11 -17.34 -24.67
N LEU A 172 -14.78 -18.13 -23.64
CA LEU A 172 -14.26 -17.55 -22.42
C LEU A 172 -12.90 -16.87 -22.70
N PRO A 173 -12.77 -15.56 -22.46
CA PRO A 173 -11.50 -14.86 -22.67
C PRO A 173 -10.45 -15.34 -21.65
N ASN A 174 -9.17 -15.02 -21.92
CA ASN A 174 -8.08 -15.44 -21.05
C ASN A 174 -8.10 -14.70 -19.70
N ILE A 175 -8.84 -15.25 -18.74
CA ILE A 175 -8.97 -14.74 -17.37
C ILE A 175 -7.66 -14.76 -16.59
N ALA A 176 -6.64 -15.49 -17.05
CA ALA A 176 -5.31 -15.50 -16.41
C ALA A 176 -4.60 -14.13 -16.51
N LYS A 177 -5.06 -13.23 -17.39
CA LYS A 177 -4.63 -11.82 -17.42
C LYS A 177 -5.01 -11.07 -16.13
N LEU A 178 -6.03 -11.52 -15.41
CA LEU A 178 -6.48 -10.93 -14.14
C LEU A 178 -5.64 -11.51 -13.01
N GLY A 179 -4.40 -11.01 -12.88
CA GLY A 179 -3.36 -11.63 -12.05
C GLY A 179 -3.68 -11.76 -10.56
N ALA A 180 -4.71 -11.05 -10.07
CA ALA A 180 -5.11 -11.10 -8.67
C ALA A 180 -6.48 -11.76 -8.44
N LEU A 181 -7.11 -12.26 -9.50
CA LEU A 181 -8.39 -12.96 -9.45
C LEU A 181 -8.22 -14.32 -8.74
N LYS A 182 -9.14 -14.63 -7.83
CA LYS A 182 -9.16 -15.89 -7.07
C LYS A 182 -10.31 -16.79 -7.49
N THR A 183 -11.45 -16.20 -7.80
CA THR A 183 -12.69 -16.93 -8.10
C THR A 183 -13.39 -16.33 -9.31
N ALA A 184 -13.85 -17.19 -10.21
CA ALA A 184 -14.58 -16.79 -11.41
C ALA A 184 -15.74 -17.76 -11.66
N TYR A 185 -16.95 -17.22 -11.77
CA TYR A 185 -18.17 -17.99 -11.97
C TYR A 185 -18.81 -17.65 -13.31
N PHE A 186 -18.87 -18.65 -14.20
CA PHE A 186 -19.36 -18.54 -15.57
C PHE A 186 -20.49 -19.54 -15.83
N SER A 187 -21.37 -19.22 -16.77
CA SER A 187 -22.40 -20.16 -17.22
C SER A 187 -21.77 -21.30 -18.02
N LEU A 188 -22.28 -22.54 -17.87
CA LEU A 188 -21.80 -23.73 -18.59
C LEU A 188 -21.67 -23.54 -20.11
N GLN A 189 -22.57 -22.75 -20.70
CA GLN A 189 -22.58 -22.46 -22.13
C GLN A 189 -21.34 -21.70 -22.61
N GLN A 190 -20.71 -20.89 -21.75
CA GLN A 190 -19.50 -20.12 -22.06
C GLN A 190 -18.24 -20.98 -21.95
N VAL A 191 -18.22 -21.91 -20.98
CA VAL A 191 -17.08 -22.81 -20.75
C VAL A 191 -16.91 -23.76 -21.94
N LEU A 192 -18.00 -24.39 -22.39
CA LEU A 192 -17.95 -25.37 -23.49
C LEU A 192 -17.58 -24.76 -24.86
N ARG A 193 -17.67 -23.44 -25.03
CA ARG A 193 -17.25 -22.75 -26.26
C ARG A 193 -15.77 -22.35 -26.23
N GLY A 194 -15.16 -22.27 -25.05
CA GLY A 194 -13.76 -21.89 -24.86
C GLY A 194 -12.76 -23.04 -25.00
N ASP A 195 -13.22 -24.29 -25.06
CA ASP A 195 -12.34 -25.46 -25.12
C ASP A 195 -11.78 -25.67 -26.55
N PRO A 196 -10.46 -25.58 -26.76
CA PRO A 196 -9.83 -26.03 -28.02
C PRO A 196 -9.82 -27.55 -28.14
N CYS A 197 -10.15 -28.28 -27.07
CA CYS A 197 -10.00 -29.72 -26.95
C CYS A 197 -11.15 -30.52 -27.59
N ARG A 198 -11.75 -30.00 -28.68
CA ARG A 198 -12.65 -30.78 -29.55
C ARG A 198 -12.11 -30.88 -30.98
N HIS A 199 -10.83 -31.21 -31.08
CA HIS A 199 -10.32 -31.95 -32.22
C HIS A 199 -9.46 -33.11 -31.70
N PHE A 200 -9.82 -34.31 -32.18
CA PHE A 200 -9.30 -35.66 -31.91
C PHE A 200 -9.96 -36.41 -30.74
#